data_AF-A0A840UFT9-F1
#
_entry.id   AF-A0A840UFT9-F1
#
_cell.length_a   1.000
_cell.length_b   1.000
_cell.length_c   1.000
_cell.angle_alpha   90.00
_cell.angle_beta   90.00
_cell.angle_gamma   90.00
#
_symmetry.space_group_name_H-M   'P 1'
#
loop_
_entity.id
_entity.type
_entity.pdbx_description
1 polymer ?
#
loop_
_entity_poly.entity_id
_entity_poly.type
_entity_poly.pdbx_seq_one_letter_code
_entity_poly.pdbx_strand_id
1 'polypeptide(L)' 'MLAVYIALMVCTMLPVIILQAGADMTILVWLVFALMLVKALLLVDHFMEMKHAPWGWRFAAQGWAVVVVAVLAGIHAVG' A
#
# COMPACT_ATOMS: atom_id res chain seq x y z
N MET A 1 9.97 -8.74 -14.67
CA MET A 1 9.79 -7.28 -14.77
C MET A 1 8.42 -6.88 -15.32
N LEU A 2 8.00 -7.35 -16.50
CA LEU A 2 6.67 -7.02 -17.07
C LEU A 2 5.51 -7.24 -16.08
N ALA A 3 5.46 -8.40 -15.44
CA ALA A 3 4.42 -8.73 -14.46
C ALA A 3 4.34 -7.75 -13.28
N VAL A 4 5.49 -7.22 -12.83
CA VAL A 4 5.55 -6.24 -11.73
C VAL A 4 4.96 -4.91 -12.17
N TYR A 5 5.28 -4.46 -13.38
CA TYR A 5 4.68 -3.25 -13.95
C TYR A 5 3.15 -3.38 -14.10
N ILE A 6 2.68 -4.52 -14.59
CA ILE A 6 1.23 -4.79 -14.69
C ILE A 6 0.58 -4.78 -13.29
N ALA A 7 1.20 -5.42 -12.30
CA ALA A 7 0.69 -5.41 -10.94
C ALA A 7 0.63 -3.99 -10.34
N LEU A 8 1.65 -3.17 -10.56
CA LEU A 8 1.67 -1.76 -10.12
C LEU A 8 0.62 -0.91 -10.82
N MET A 9 0.42 -1.13 -12.12
CA MET A 9 -0.64 -0.51 -12.93
C MET A 9 -2.01 -0.86 -12.34
N VAL A 10 -2.27 -2.13 -12.07
CA VAL A 10 -3.53 -2.59 -11.43
C VAL A 10 -3.69 -1.97 -10.04
N CYS A 11 -2.66 -2.01 -9.18
CA CYS A 11 -2.73 -1.41 -7.84
C CYS A 11 -3.09 0.08 -7.89
N THR A 12 -2.71 0.78 -8.96
CA THR A 12 -2.96 2.22 -9.12
C THR A 12 -4.33 2.52 -9.74
N MET A 13 -4.77 1.73 -10.71
CA MET A 13 -6.06 1.94 -11.40
C MET A 13 -7.25 1.35 -10.65
N LEU A 14 -7.07 0.23 -9.94
CA LEU A 14 -8.15 -0.53 -9.32
C LEU A 14 -9.00 0.29 -8.33
N PRO A 15 -8.43 1.15 -7.45
CA PRO A 15 -9.23 2.01 -6.59
C PRO A 15 -10.14 2.98 -7.36
N VAL A 16 -9.62 3.55 -8.45
CA VAL A 16 -10.36 4.52 -9.28
C VAL A 16 -11.51 3.81 -10.01
N ILE A 17 -11.24 2.64 -10.58
CA ILE A 17 -12.27 1.83 -11.27
C ILE A 17 -13.39 1.47 -10.29
N ILE A 18 -13.02 1.00 -9.09
CA ILE A 18 -13.99 0.59 -8.06
C ILE A 18 -14.78 1.79 -7.52
N LEU A 19 -14.14 2.94 -7.34
CA LEU A 19 -14.83 4.18 -6.96
C LEU A 19 -15.83 4.61 -8.03
N GLN A 20 -15.44 4.58 -9.30
CA GLN A 20 -16.31 4.92 -10.43
C GLN A 20 -17.46 3.92 -10.61
N ALA A 21 -17.29 2.68 -10.16
CA ALA A 21 -18.34 1.67 -10.12
C ALA A 21 -19.35 1.87 -8.97
N GLY A 22 -19.19 2.91 -8.13
CA GLY A 22 -20.12 3.24 -7.05
C GLY A 22 -19.92 2.41 -5.78
N ALA A 23 -18.71 1.89 -5.54
CA ALA A 23 -18.43 1.14 -4.32
C ALA A 23 -18.51 2.01 -3.05
N ASP A 24 -18.84 1.36 -1.93
CA ASP A 24 -18.86 1.99 -0.62
C ASP A 24 -17.47 2.48 -0.18
N MET A 25 -17.44 3.63 0.51
CA MET A 25 -16.20 4.26 0.95
C MET A 25 -15.44 3.43 1.97
N THR A 26 -16.11 2.67 2.83
CA THR A 26 -15.47 1.77 3.79
C THR A 26 -14.72 0.67 3.05
N ILE A 27 -15.34 0.07 2.04
CA ILE A 27 -14.71 -0.94 1.17
C ILE A 27 -13.51 -0.32 0.46
N LEU A 28 -13.66 0.90 -0.05
CA LEU A 28 -12.61 1.61 -0.76
C LEU A 28 -11.37 1.86 0.12
N VAL A 29 -11.58 2.27 1.37
CA VAL A 29 -10.48 2.52 2.33
C VAL A 29 -9.69 1.25 2.59
N TRP A 30 -10.36 0.13 2.89
CA TRP A 30 -9.69 -1.14 3.14
C TRP A 30 -8.97 -1.67 1.90
N LEU A 31 -9.58 -1.52 0.71
CA LEU A 31 -8.95 -1.86 -0.56
C LEU A 31 -7.68 -1.04 -0.80
N VAL A 32 -7.75 0.29 -0.69
CA VAL A 32 -6.60 1.17 -0.89
C VAL A 32 -5.48 0.83 0.09
N PHE A 33 -5.83 0.58 1.35
CA PHE A 33 -4.85 0.18 2.35
C PHE A 33 -4.15 -1.13 2.01
N ALA A 34 -4.89 -2.16 1.57
CA ALA A 34 -4.31 -3.42 1.14
C ALA A 34 -3.40 -3.25 -0.10
N LEU A 35 -3.86 -2.52 -1.12
CA LEU A 35 -3.10 -2.27 -2.35
C LEU A 35 -1.84 -1.43 -2.10
N MET A 36 -1.88 -0.50 -1.16
CA MET A 36 -0.73 0.28 -0.72
C MET A 36 0.39 -0.64 -0.19
N LEU A 37 0.05 -1.61 0.67
CA LEU A 37 1.02 -2.57 1.20
C LEU A 37 1.64 -3.42 0.09
N VAL A 38 0.81 -3.96 -0.82
CA VAL A 38 1.28 -4.77 -1.96
C VAL A 38 2.22 -3.96 -2.86
N LYS A 39 1.82 -2.75 -3.23
CA LYS A 39 2.61 -1.85 -4.08
C LYS A 39 3.97 -1.54 -3.46
N ALA A 40 3.99 -1.26 -2.17
CA ALA A 40 5.20 -0.92 -1.47
C ALA A 40 6.18 -2.11 -1.39
N LEU A 41 5.70 -3.34 -1.20
CA LEU A 41 6.55 -4.54 -1.27
C LEU A 41 7.15 -4.73 -2.66
N LEU A 42 6.34 -4.57 -3.71
CA LEU A 42 6.81 -4.68 -5.10
C LEU A 42 7.91 -3.66 -5.42
N LEU A 43 7.78 -2.42 -4.92
CA LEU A 43 8.76 -1.36 -5.09
C LEU A 43 10.07 -1.65 -4.34
N VAL A 44 9.98 -2.04 -3.07
CA VAL A 44 11.15 -2.40 -2.25
C VAL A 44 11.92 -3.55 -2.88
N ASP A 45 11.22 -4.59 -3.35
CA ASP A 45 11.86 -5.80 -3.86
C ASP A 45 12.43 -5.64 -5.27
N HIS A 46 11.74 -4.93 -6.16
CA HIS A 46 12.10 -4.91 -7.59
C HIS A 46 12.73 -3.60 -8.06
N PHE A 47 12.57 -2.50 -7.32
CA PHE A 47 13.08 -1.19 -7.73
C PHE A 47 14.13 -0.64 -6.77
N MET A 48 14.06 -0.95 -5.48
CA MET A 48 15.05 -0.50 -4.49
C MET A 48 16.20 -1.50 -4.29
N GLU A 49 16.28 -2.54 -5.12
CA GLU A 49 17.28 -3.64 -5.05
C GLU A 49 17.39 -4.32 -3.66
N MET A 50 16.44 -4.08 -2.76
CA MET A 50 16.42 -4.63 -1.41
C MET A 50 15.97 -6.10 -1.35
N LYS A 51 15.85 -6.76 -2.50
CA LYS A 51 15.53 -8.20 -2.60
C LYS A 51 16.48 -9.06 -1.76
N HIS A 52 17.76 -8.67 -1.71
CA HIS A 52 18.80 -9.40 -0.97
C HIS A 52 18.98 -8.90 0.47
N ALA A 53 18.25 -7.86 0.87
CA ALA A 53 18.32 -7.34 2.23
C ALA A 53 17.62 -8.30 3.22
N PRO A 54 18.11 -8.38 4.47
CA PRO A 54 17.41 -9.11 5.53
C PRO A 54 15.97 -8.64 5.67
N TRP A 55 15.06 -9.56 6.00
CA TRP A 55 13.62 -9.27 6.05
C TRP A 55 13.28 -8.06 6.95
N GLY A 56 14.01 -7.88 8.05
CA GLY A 56 13.84 -6.72 8.93
C GLY A 56 13.96 -5.37 8.22
N TRP A 57 14.87 -5.23 7.25
CA TRP A 57 15.04 -4.00 6.48
C TRP A 57 13.90 -3.78 5.49
N ARG A 58 13.38 -4.86 4.89
CA ARG A 58 12.22 -4.81 3.99
C ARG A 58 10.97 -4.37 4.74
N PHE A 59 10.77 -4.85 5.97
CA PHE A 59 9.67 -4.41 6.84
C PHE A 59 9.88 -3.01 7.42
N ALA A 60 11.12 -2.64 7.77
CA ALA A 60 11.43 -1.28 8.24
C ALA A 60 11.08 -0.23 7.18
N ALA A 61 11.31 -0.51 5.89
CA ALA A 61 10.91 0.34 4.78
C ALA A 61 9.37 0.52 4.68
N GLN A 62 8.58 -0.38 5.26
CA GLN A 62 7.12 -0.30 5.34
C GLN A 62 6.62 0.32 6.66
N GLY A 63 7.48 0.43 7.67
CA GLY A 63 7.10 0.80 9.03
C GLY A 63 6.40 2.17 9.12
N TRP A 64 6.72 3.10 8.21
CA TRP A 64 6.10 4.41 8.17
C TRP A 64 4.58 4.36 7.98
N ALA A 65 4.06 3.38 7.22
CA ALA A 65 2.63 3.26 6.95
C ALA A 65 1.85 2.99 8.25
N VAL A 66 2.36 2.09 9.08
CA VAL A 66 1.77 1.75 10.38
C VAL A 66 1.82 2.96 11.31
N VAL A 67 2.95 3.66 11.35
CA VAL A 67 3.12 4.87 12.18
C VAL A 67 2.11 5.96 11.78
N VAL A 68 1.98 6.24 10.48
CA VAL A 68 1.04 7.26 9.99
C VAL A 68 -0.40 6.87 10.32
N VAL A 69 -0.82 5.63 10.08
CA VAL A 69 -2.18 5.18 10.39
C VAL A 69 -2.45 5.24 11.89
N ALA A 70 -1.52 4.80 12.73
CA ALA A 70 -1.67 4.86 14.18
C ALA A 70 -1.80 6.30 14.69
N VAL A 71 -0.99 7.22 14.17
CA VAL A 71 -1.06 8.64 14.53
C VAL A 71 -2.39 9.26 14.10
N LEU A 72 -2.83 9.04 12.85
CA LEU A 72 -4.11 9.57 12.37
C LEU A 72 -5.29 8.99 13.14
N ALA A 73 -5.28 7.69 13.43
CA ALA A 73 -6.30 7.04 14.25
C ALA A 73 -6.33 7.59 15.67
N GLY A 74 -5.16 7.83 16.28
CA GLY A 74 -5.05 8.43 17.60
C GLY A 74 -5.59 9.86 17.64
N ILE A 75 -5.28 10.69 16.63
CA ILE A 75 -5.82 12.04 16.51
C ILE A 75 -7.34 12.00 16.41
N HIS A 76 -7.88 11.14 15.54
CA HIS A 76 -9.33 10.99 15.37
C HIS A 76 -10.04 10.42 16.61
N ALA A 77 -9.35 9.64 17.45
CA ALA A 77 -9.94 9.09 18.67
C ALA A 77 -10.00 10.09 19.83
N VAL A 78 -9.19 11.15 19.80
CA VAL A 78 -9.06 12.14 20.89
C VAL A 78 -9.70 13.49 20.53
N GLY A 79 -9.79 13.84 19.24
CA GLY A 79 -10.48 15.03 18.74
C GLY A 79 -11.95 14.78 18.47
#